data_AF-A0A929K865-F1
#
_entry.id   AF-A0A929K865-F1
#
_cell.length_a   1.000
_cell.length_b   1.000
_cell.length_c   1.000
_cell.angle_alpha   90.00
_cell.angle_beta   90.00
_cell.angle_gamma   90.00
#
_symmetry.space_group_name_H-M   'P 1'
#
loop_
_entity.id
_entity.type
_entity.pdbx_description
1 polymer ?
#
loop_
_entity_poly.entity_id
_entity_poly.type
_entity_poly.pdbx_seq_one_letter_code
_entity_poly.pdbx_strand_id
1 'polypeptide(L)'
;MYLLDEEYDFPTDAEIDAYVERVKLTLFNWEHDINDCDDIAREFWCKSKVYFRAKKMNVASAFVLRRSSAFSKAHALNFFIRKGDHRLVFIDNFKRVPWVGRAYLALI
;
A
#
# COMPACT_ATOMS: atom_id res chain seq x y z
N MET A 1 3.31 0.92 14.51
CA MET A 1 3.07 -0.04 13.43
C MET A 1 3.37 -1.40 14.01
N TYR A 2 2.36 -2.23 14.25
CA TYR A 2 2.51 -3.58 14.78
C TYR A 2 2.12 -4.56 13.68
N LEU A 3 2.99 -5.53 13.39
CA LEU A 3 2.70 -6.66 12.52
C LEU A 3 1.82 -7.64 13.34
N LEU A 4 0.64 -7.98 12.84
CA LEU A 4 -0.34 -8.78 13.60
C LEU A 4 -0.10 -10.29 13.51
N ASP A 5 0.62 -10.76 12.47
CA ASP A 5 1.06 -12.15 12.33
C ASP A 5 2.54 -12.32 12.72
N GLU A 6 2.89 -13.55 13.10
CA GLU A 6 4.25 -13.93 13.52
C GLU A 6 5.20 -14.16 12.33
N GLU A 7 4.68 -14.49 11.15
CA GLU A 7 5.46 -14.81 9.95
C GLU A 7 4.94 -14.02 8.74
N TYR A 8 5.76 -13.10 8.23
CA TYR A 8 5.49 -12.36 7.00
C TYR A 8 6.57 -12.61 5.94
N ASP A 9 6.11 -12.87 4.72
CA ASP A 9 6.92 -12.82 3.52
C ASP A 9 7.10 -11.37 3.05
N PHE A 10 8.25 -11.09 2.45
CA PHE A 10 8.54 -9.80 1.84
C PHE A 10 8.62 -9.94 0.33
N PRO A 11 7.84 -9.17 -0.45
CA PRO A 11 7.91 -9.20 -1.90
C PRO A 11 9.16 -8.49 -2.42
N THR A 12 9.69 -8.98 -3.54
CA THR A 12 10.71 -8.31 -4.35
C THR A 12 10.14 -7.10 -5.07
N ASP A 13 11.01 -6.22 -5.58
CA ASP A 13 10.58 -5.08 -6.38
C ASP A 13 9.75 -5.51 -7.61
N ALA A 14 10.18 -6.56 -8.31
CA ALA A 14 9.45 -7.09 -9.47
C ALA A 14 8.05 -7.59 -9.11
N GLU A 15 7.87 -8.22 -7.94
CA GLU A 15 6.58 -8.69 -7.48
C GLU A 15 5.64 -7.54 -7.07
N ILE A 16 6.19 -6.50 -6.44
CA ILE A 16 5.45 -5.27 -6.14
C ILE A 16 4.98 -4.61 -7.45
N ASP A 17 5.86 -4.47 -8.44
CA ASP A 17 5.51 -3.82 -9.72
C ASP A 17 4.46 -4.62 -10.49
N ALA A 18 4.60 -5.95 -10.53
CA ALA A 18 3.62 -6.83 -11.16
C ALA A 18 2.24 -6.74 -10.48
N TYR A 19 2.22 -6.61 -9.15
CA TYR A 19 0.98 -6.41 -8.40
C TYR A 19 0.34 -5.05 -8.72
N VAL A 20 1.12 -3.96 -8.66
CA VAL A 20 0.66 -2.60 -8.95
C VAL A 20 0.03 -2.51 -10.34
N GLU A 21 0.67 -3.06 -11.36
CA GLU A 21 0.13 -3.06 -12.72
C GLU A 21 -1.17 -3.87 -12.83
N ARG A 22 -1.25 -5.03 -12.18
CA ARG A 22 -2.49 -5.83 -12.15
C ARG A 22 -3.66 -5.08 -11.50
N VAL A 23 -3.41 -4.37 -10.41
CA VAL A 23 -4.45 -3.64 -9.69
C VAL A 23 -4.93 -2.43 -10.48
N LYS A 24 -4.00 -1.69 -11.10
CA LYS A 24 -4.31 -0.54 -11.96
C LYS A 24 -5.30 -0.89 -13.07
N LEU A 25 -5.25 -2.12 -13.59
CA LEU A 25 -6.18 -2.61 -14.61
C LEU A 25 -7.57 -3.00 -14.08
N THR A 26 -7.73 -3.10 -12.76
CA THR A 26 -8.92 -3.68 -12.10
C THR A 26 -9.52 -2.80 -11.01
N LEU A 27 -8.95 -1.63 -10.71
CA LEU A 27 -9.50 -0.71 -9.72
C LEU A 27 -10.41 0.33 -10.40
N PHE A 28 -11.46 0.71 -9.68
CA PHE A 28 -12.46 1.67 -10.14
C PHE A 28 -11.88 3.08 -10.33
N ASN A 29 -12.54 3.87 -11.18
CA ASN A 29 -12.21 5.29 -11.36
C ASN A 29 -12.43 6.03 -10.04
N TRP A 30 -11.52 6.95 -9.71
CA TRP A 30 -11.66 7.85 -8.58
C TRP A 30 -12.96 8.64 -8.70
N GLU A 31 -13.79 8.62 -7.65
CA GLU A 31 -15.00 9.43 -7.53
C GLU A 31 -14.93 10.25 -6.24
N HIS A 32 -14.97 11.57 -6.36
CA HIS A 32 -14.79 12.49 -5.23
C HIS A 32 -15.86 12.22 -4.15
N ASP A 33 -15.44 12.01 -2.90
CA ASP A 33 -16.27 11.71 -1.72
C ASP A 33 -17.08 10.40 -1.75
N ILE A 34 -16.90 9.57 -2.78
CA ILE A 34 -17.56 8.25 -2.91
C ILE A 34 -16.52 7.13 -2.95
N ASN A 35 -15.36 7.40 -3.56
CA ASN A 35 -14.28 6.45 -3.73
C ASN A 35 -12.96 7.26 -3.79
N ASP A 36 -12.61 7.88 -2.68
CA ASP A 36 -11.44 8.75 -2.56
C ASP A 36 -10.22 7.99 -2.02
N CYS A 37 -9.24 8.70 -1.44
CA CYS A 37 -7.91 8.13 -1.25
C CYS A 37 -7.88 6.93 -0.30
N ASP A 38 -8.71 6.91 0.75
CA ASP A 38 -8.73 5.85 1.75
C ASP A 38 -9.48 4.61 1.27
N ASP A 39 -10.57 4.75 0.53
CA ASP A 39 -11.24 3.64 -0.15
C ASP A 39 -10.29 2.94 -1.13
N ILE A 40 -9.62 3.71 -1.98
CA ILE A 40 -8.62 3.19 -2.93
C ILE A 40 -7.48 2.48 -2.19
N ALA A 41 -6.96 3.09 -1.12
CA ALA A 41 -5.87 2.50 -0.35
C ALA A 41 -6.30 1.21 0.36
N ARG A 42 -7.53 1.17 0.89
CA ARG A 42 -8.09 -0.03 1.53
C ARG A 42 -8.33 -1.14 0.52
N GLU A 43 -8.91 -0.84 -0.63
CA GLU A 43 -9.15 -1.83 -1.69
C GLU A 43 -7.82 -2.38 -2.23
N PHE A 44 -6.84 -1.51 -2.48
CA PHE A 44 -5.49 -1.91 -2.88
C PHE A 44 -4.84 -2.81 -1.82
N TRP A 45 -5.01 -2.53 -0.53
CA TRP A 45 -4.49 -3.41 0.52
C TRP A 45 -5.18 -4.78 0.51
N CYS A 46 -6.51 -4.83 0.49
CA CYS A 46 -7.29 -6.07 0.43
C CYS A 46 -6.89 -6.94 -0.77
N LYS A 47 -6.79 -6.34 -1.97
CA LYS A 47 -6.37 -7.04 -3.20
C LYS A 47 -4.94 -7.58 -3.09
N SER A 48 -4.06 -6.92 -2.32
CA SER A 48 -2.67 -7.37 -2.17
C SER A 48 -2.61 -8.66 -1.38
N LYS A 49 -3.36 -8.76 -0.28
CA LYS A 49 -3.44 -9.96 0.54
C LYS A 49 -3.95 -11.15 -0.28
N VAL A 50 -4.96 -10.95 -1.13
CA VAL A 50 -5.47 -12.00 -2.02
C VAL A 50 -4.45 -12.42 -3.08
N TYR A 51 -3.84 -11.44 -3.76
CA TYR A 51 -2.88 -11.70 -4.84
C TYR A 51 -1.66 -12.49 -4.36
N PHE A 52 -1.07 -12.06 -3.25
CA PHE A 52 0.13 -12.71 -2.72
C PHE A 52 -0.17 -14.04 -2.03
N ARG A 53 -1.33 -14.18 -1.38
CA ARG A 53 -1.77 -15.48 -0.84
C ARG A 53 -1.94 -16.52 -1.94
N ALA A 54 -2.43 -16.14 -3.13
CA ALA A 54 -2.50 -17.04 -4.28
C ALA A 54 -1.11 -17.53 -4.76
N LYS A 55 -0.05 -16.79 -4.43
CA LYS A 55 1.35 -17.17 -4.65
C LYS A 55 2.01 -17.85 -3.45
N LYS A 56 1.22 -18.23 -2.43
CA LYS A 56 1.69 -18.79 -1.15
C LYS A 56 2.60 -17.85 -0.37
N MET A 57 2.36 -16.54 -0.46
CA MET A 57 3.09 -15.53 0.31
C MET A 57 2.15 -14.83 1.30
N ASN A 58 2.50 -14.81 2.59
CA ASN A 58 1.82 -13.98 3.59
C ASN A 58 2.50 -12.62 3.67
N VAL A 59 2.13 -11.66 2.81
CA VAL A 59 2.87 -10.39 2.74
C VAL A 59 2.50 -9.38 3.83
N ALA A 60 3.53 -8.72 4.36
CA ALA A 60 3.38 -7.50 5.15
C ALA A 60 3.08 -6.31 4.23
N SER A 61 1.79 -6.05 4.02
CA SER A 61 1.27 -4.88 3.30
C SER A 61 0.23 -4.17 4.15
N ALA A 62 0.09 -2.86 3.94
CA ALA A 62 -0.73 -1.97 4.74
C ALA A 62 -1.02 -0.66 4.00
N PHE A 63 -1.83 0.20 4.61
CA PHE A 63 -1.96 1.60 4.20
C PHE A 63 -1.78 2.55 5.37
N VAL A 64 -1.33 3.76 5.07
CA VAL A 64 -1.05 4.83 6.02
C VAL A 64 -1.82 6.08 5.67
N LEU A 65 -2.28 6.78 6.71
CA LEU A 65 -2.79 8.14 6.60
C LEU A 65 -1.65 9.12 6.86
N ARG A 66 -1.29 9.90 5.84
CA ARG A 66 -0.29 10.98 5.93
C ARG A 66 -0.98 12.33 5.97
N ARG A 67 -0.34 13.30 6.64
CA ARG A 67 -0.68 14.72 6.51
C ARG A 67 0.56 15.47 6.06
N SER A 68 0.50 16.12 4.90
CA SER A 68 1.59 17.00 4.47
C SER A 68 1.52 18.31 5.25
N SER A 69 2.66 18.72 5.82
CA SER A 69 2.82 20.04 6.45
C SER A 69 2.68 21.18 5.44
N ALA A 70 2.97 20.94 4.16
CA ALA A 70 2.89 21.94 3.11
C ALA A 70 1.47 22.10 2.53
N PHE A 71 0.67 21.03 2.50
CA PHE A 71 -0.62 21.02 1.79
C PHE A 71 -1.84 21.04 2.70
N SER A 72 -1.69 20.98 4.03
CA SER A 72 -2.78 20.91 5.01
C SER A 72 -3.83 19.81 4.77
N LYS A 73 -3.61 18.92 3.79
CA LYS A 73 -4.50 17.83 3.39
C LYS A 73 -3.98 16.50 3.93
N ALA A 74 -4.91 15.68 4.44
CA ALA A 74 -4.66 14.28 4.71
C ALA A 74 -4.74 13.48 3.41
N HIS A 75 -4.00 12.37 3.31
CA HIS A 75 -3.99 11.48 2.16
C HIS A 75 -3.70 10.06 2.61
N ALA A 76 -4.37 9.07 2.03
CA ALA A 76 -4.10 7.65 2.28
C ALA A 76 -3.24 7.06 1.16
N LEU A 77 -2.28 6.20 1.51
CA LEU A 77 -1.42 5.51 0.54
C LEU A 77 -0.94 4.17 1.08
N ASN A 78 -0.58 3.26 0.19
CA ASN A 78 -0.18 1.90 0.54
C ASN A 78 1.33 1.78 0.74
N PHE A 79 1.75 0.71 1.41
CA PHE A 79 3.15 0.31 1.39
C PHE A 79 3.34 -1.21 1.48
N PHE A 80 4.52 -1.63 1.05
CA PHE A 80 5.08 -2.97 1.24
C PHE A 80 6.41 -2.88 1.99
N ILE A 81 6.80 -3.98 2.65
CA ILE A 81 8.16 -4.16 3.15
C ILE A 81 8.95 -4.96 2.11
N ARG A 82 10.02 -4.38 1.55
CA ARG A 82 10.77 -4.98 0.44
C ARG A 82 11.67 -6.13 0.89
N LYS A 83 11.73 -7.19 0.07
CA LYS A 83 12.68 -8.29 0.23
C LYS A 83 14.12 -7.81 0.07
N GLY A 84 14.98 -8.21 1.00
CA GLY A 84 16.43 -7.98 0.93
C GLY A 84 16.90 -6.91 1.91
N ASP A 85 16.28 -5.74 1.92
CA ASP A 85 16.67 -4.63 2.80
C ASP A 85 15.58 -4.17 3.79
N HIS A 86 14.40 -4.79 3.73
CA HIS A 86 13.26 -4.52 4.61
C HIS A 86 12.85 -3.05 4.65
N ARG A 87 13.12 -2.29 3.57
CA ARG A 87 12.69 -0.91 3.46
C ARG A 87 11.23 -0.84 3.04
N LEU A 88 10.56 0.21 3.50
CA LEU A 88 9.20 0.52 3.09
C LEU A 88 9.20 1.03 1.65
N VAL A 89 8.36 0.43 0.81
CA VAL A 89 8.07 0.86 -0.56
C VAL A 89 6.66 1.40 -0.57
N PHE A 90 6.53 2.72 -0.75
CA PHE A 90 5.25 3.41 -0.73
C PHE A 90 4.64 3.48 -2.12
N ILE A 91 3.35 3.18 -2.21
CA ILE A 91 2.55 3.19 -3.44
C ILE A 91 1.41 4.20 -3.28
N ASP A 92 1.32 5.12 -4.22
CA ASP A 92 0.27 6.14 -4.31
C ASP A 92 -0.17 6.26 -5.77
N ASN A 93 -1.49 6.27 -6.01
CA ASN A 93 -2.08 6.27 -7.35
C ASN A 93 -1.39 5.29 -8.33
N PHE A 94 -1.23 4.04 -7.87
CA PHE A 94 -0.58 2.94 -8.62
C PHE A 94 0.86 3.22 -9.10
N LYS A 95 1.59 4.06 -8.37
CA LYS A 95 2.99 4.37 -8.63
C LYS A 95 3.80 4.36 -7.35
N ARG A 96 5.08 4.02 -7.45
CA ARG A 96 6.03 4.17 -6.34
C ARG A 96 6.24 5.66 -6.06
N VAL A 97 6.19 6.03 -4.79
CA VAL A 97 6.44 7.41 -4.37
C VAL A 97 7.48 7.47 -3.26
N PRO A 98 8.34 8.51 -3.22
CA PRO A 98 9.20 8.74 -2.08
C PRO A 98 8.35 9.12 -0.85
N TRP A 99 8.80 8.70 0.33
CA TRP A 99 8.16 9.15 1.56
C TRP A 99 8.62 10.55 1.94
N VAL A 100 7.67 11.47 2.07
CA VAL A 100 7.91 12.84 2.54
C VAL A 100 6.80 13.19 3.54
N GLY A 101 7.15 13.40 4.81
CA GLY A 101 6.21 13.82 5.86
C GLY A 101 6.13 12.89 7.08
N ARG A 102 5.12 13.13 7.94
CA ARG A 102 4.84 12.36 9.17
C ARG A 102 3.65 11.41 8.94
N ALA A 103 3.78 10.15 9.39
CA ALA A 103 2.71 9.15 9.40
C ALA A 103 2.05 9.10 10.78
N TYR A 104 0.73 9.01 10.83
CA TYR A 104 -0.01 9.02 12.10
C TYR A 104 -0.71 7.70 12.40
N LEU A 105 -0.97 6.86 11.39
CA LEU A 105 -1.54 5.53 11.58
C LEU A 105 -1.18 4.64 10.38
N ALA A 106 -0.73 3.41 10.66
CA ALA A 106 -0.57 2.33 9.68
C ALA A 106 -1.50 1.19 10.09
N LEU A 107 -2.44 0.83 9.22
CA LEU A 107 -3.30 -0.34 9.40
C LEU A 107 -2.68 -1.51 8.61
N ILE A 108 -2.15 -2.50 9.33
CA ILE A 108 -1.54 -3.73 8.79
C ILE A 108 -2.54 -4.87 8.82
#